data_AF-A0A345Q6E8-F1
#
_entry.id   AF-A0A345Q6E8-F1
#
_cell.length_a   1.000
_cell.length_b   1.000
_cell.length_c   1.000
_cell.angle_alpha   90.00
_cell.angle_beta   90.00
_cell.angle_gamma   90.00
#
_symmetry.space_group_name_H-M   'P 1'
#
loop_
_entity.id
_entity.type
_entity.pdbx_description
1 polymer ?
#
loop_
_entity_poly.entity_id
_entity_poly.type
_entity_poly.pdbx_seq_one_letter_code
_entity_poly.pdbx_strand_id
1 'polypeptide(L)'
;MSKLGFRFLDGKIYARNIQRWARAARMAATTDLSLLRRQRSRARLLKTHLDRLIHTADERLALPKVGSNSFPKPHNADWSWRPELWRGSLPTPGLSSVQTKSMLGDEVTLFHDCEFSELTLRQLRNLREEDLAPYGLRLDVFKFDGSFLSLVVDLPDAGVKGLKRSHLLRMDAIVEMEKPLEIFARLNIRHGPNTEQIVRELPLSEENIRVEFDLAYSNMNEKRVERAWIDLIFEGPQMNQVILRDLTFSRRPRAHL
;
A
#
# COMPACT_ATOMS: atom_id res chain seq x y z
N MET A 1 -7.66 -33.38 -37.10
CA MET A 1 -7.62 -32.01 -37.66
C MET A 1 -8.92 -31.30 -37.31
N SER A 2 -8.92 -30.29 -36.42
CA SER A 2 -10.03 -29.31 -36.25
C SER A 2 -9.78 -28.19 -35.22
N LYS A 3 -8.55 -28.00 -34.72
CA LYS A 3 -8.23 -26.87 -33.80
C LYS A 3 -7.88 -25.55 -34.49
N LEU A 4 -7.69 -25.54 -35.81
CA LEU A 4 -7.36 -24.31 -36.57
C LEU A 4 -8.59 -23.49 -36.98
N GLY A 5 -9.79 -24.08 -37.12
CA GLY A 5 -10.97 -23.36 -37.64
C GLY A 5 -11.58 -22.34 -36.69
N PHE A 6 -11.56 -22.61 -35.38
CA PHE A 6 -12.16 -21.74 -34.36
C PHE A 6 -11.35 -20.46 -34.10
N ARG A 7 -10.02 -20.55 -33.98
CA ARG A 7 -9.13 -19.39 -33.73
C ARG A 7 -9.18 -18.32 -34.84
N PHE A 8 -9.34 -18.71 -36.10
CA PHE A 8 -9.37 -17.77 -37.23
C PHE A 8 -10.71 -17.05 -37.39
N LEU A 9 -11.83 -17.72 -37.10
CA LEU A 9 -13.17 -17.11 -37.09
C LEU A 9 -13.30 -16.09 -35.95
N ASP A 10 -12.77 -16.41 -34.77
CA ASP A 10 -12.72 -15.50 -33.63
C ASP A 10 -11.94 -14.22 -33.93
N GLY A 11 -10.77 -14.35 -34.58
CA GLY A 11 -9.96 -13.18 -34.98
C GLY A 11 -10.66 -12.26 -35.97
N LYS A 12 -11.40 -12.81 -36.95
CA LYS A 12 -12.16 -12.02 -37.94
C LYS A 12 -13.37 -11.32 -37.31
N ILE A 13 -14.09 -11.99 -36.41
CA ILE A 13 -15.23 -11.40 -35.70
C ILE A 13 -14.74 -10.28 -34.76
N TYR A 14 -13.64 -10.51 -34.06
CA TYR A 14 -12.97 -9.52 -33.21
C TYR A 14 -12.57 -8.26 -33.99
N ALA A 15 -11.85 -8.41 -35.10
CA ALA A 15 -11.41 -7.28 -35.92
C ALA A 15 -12.60 -6.45 -36.47
N ARG A 16 -13.68 -7.12 -36.91
CA ARG A 16 -14.89 -6.44 -37.38
C ARG A 16 -15.59 -5.65 -36.27
N ASN A 17 -15.62 -6.18 -35.05
CA ASN A 17 -16.19 -5.46 -33.90
C ASN A 17 -15.37 -4.22 -33.53
N ILE A 18 -14.04 -4.30 -33.56
CA ILE A 18 -13.16 -3.13 -33.35
C ILE A 18 -13.43 -2.08 -34.43
N GLN A 19 -13.42 -2.48 -35.70
CA GLN A 19 -13.65 -1.56 -36.82
C GLN A 19 -15.02 -0.90 -36.75
N ARG A 20 -16.05 -1.62 -36.29
CA ARG A 20 -17.39 -1.08 -36.07
C ARG A 20 -17.38 0.03 -35.02
N TRP A 21 -16.75 -0.19 -33.86
CA TRP A 21 -16.65 0.83 -32.82
C TRP A 21 -15.80 2.03 -33.25
N ALA A 22 -14.68 1.78 -33.96
CA ALA A 22 -13.85 2.84 -34.53
C ALA A 22 -14.62 3.70 -35.56
N ARG A 23 -15.48 3.08 -36.38
CA ARG A 23 -16.38 3.81 -37.30
C ARG A 23 -17.44 4.60 -36.55
N ALA A 24 -18.09 4.00 -35.53
CA ALA A 24 -19.07 4.69 -34.71
C ALA A 24 -18.47 5.91 -34.00
N ALA A 25 -17.25 5.81 -33.48
CA ALA A 25 -16.53 6.93 -32.89
C ALA A 25 -16.26 8.07 -33.90
N ARG A 26 -15.80 7.74 -35.12
CA ARG A 26 -15.55 8.74 -36.17
C ARG A 26 -16.81 9.46 -36.65
N MET A 27 -17.94 8.77 -36.68
CA MET A 27 -19.22 9.32 -37.16
C MET A 27 -20.06 9.96 -36.05
N ALA A 28 -19.61 9.94 -34.79
CA ALA A 28 -20.44 10.33 -33.64
C ALA A 28 -21.02 11.75 -33.75
N ALA A 29 -20.26 12.70 -34.31
CA ALA A 29 -20.67 14.10 -34.46
C ALA A 29 -21.85 14.31 -35.42
N THR A 30 -22.05 13.39 -36.37
CA THR A 30 -23.09 13.49 -37.43
C THR A 30 -24.13 12.38 -37.34
N THR A 31 -24.03 11.50 -36.35
CA THR A 31 -24.96 10.38 -36.15
C THR A 31 -26.26 10.88 -35.51
N ASP A 32 -27.38 10.35 -35.99
CA ASP A 32 -28.70 10.60 -35.39
C ASP A 32 -28.70 10.36 -33.87
N LEU A 33 -29.37 11.24 -33.12
CA LEU A 33 -29.34 11.25 -31.66
C LEU A 33 -29.90 9.97 -31.02
N SER A 34 -30.91 9.34 -31.64
CA SER A 34 -31.49 8.10 -31.11
C SER A 34 -30.50 6.94 -31.23
N LEU A 35 -29.81 6.85 -32.37
CA LEU A 35 -28.77 5.86 -32.62
C LEU A 35 -27.54 6.13 -31.75
N LEU A 36 -27.13 7.39 -31.60
CA LEU A 36 -26.00 7.79 -30.76
C LEU A 36 -26.25 7.45 -29.28
N ARG A 37 -27.45 7.65 -28.75
CA ARG A 37 -27.81 7.20 -27.38
C ARG A 37 -27.63 5.70 -27.21
N ARG A 38 -28.09 4.90 -28.18
CA ARG A 38 -27.94 3.43 -28.14
C ARG A 38 -26.48 3.00 -28.24
N GLN A 39 -25.70 3.64 -29.13
CA GLN A 39 -24.26 3.40 -29.25
C GLN A 39 -23.54 3.75 -27.94
N ARG A 40 -23.85 4.90 -27.33
CA ARG A 40 -23.29 5.34 -26.05
C ARG A 40 -23.55 4.34 -24.92
N SER A 41 -24.78 3.86 -24.76
CA SER A 41 -25.12 2.89 -23.71
C SER A 41 -24.36 1.57 -23.89
N ARG A 42 -24.28 1.05 -25.12
CA ARG A 42 -23.52 -0.18 -25.42
C ARG A 42 -22.02 0.00 -25.23
N ALA A 43 -21.48 1.16 -25.60
CA ALA A 43 -20.06 1.48 -25.40
C ALA A 43 -19.70 1.53 -23.91
N ARG A 44 -20.55 2.14 -23.07
CA ARG A 44 -20.35 2.17 -21.61
C ARG A 44 -20.31 0.76 -21.02
N LEU A 45 -21.23 -0.11 -21.41
CA LEU A 45 -21.25 -1.50 -20.96
C LEU A 45 -19.96 -2.24 -21.35
N LEU A 46 -19.53 -2.11 -22.60
CA LEU A 46 -18.29 -2.72 -23.07
C LEU A 46 -17.07 -2.18 -22.33
N LYS A 47 -17.00 -0.86 -22.12
CA LYS A 47 -15.94 -0.20 -21.35
C LYS A 47 -15.84 -0.78 -19.94
N THR A 48 -16.96 -0.95 -19.23
CA THR A 48 -16.96 -1.53 -17.88
C THR A 48 -16.31 -2.92 -17.84
N HIS A 49 -16.64 -3.80 -18.80
CA HIS A 49 -16.06 -5.14 -18.85
C HIS A 49 -14.57 -5.12 -19.26
N LEU A 50 -14.21 -4.28 -20.22
CA LEU A 50 -12.82 -4.12 -20.67
C LEU A 50 -11.95 -3.54 -19.55
N ASP A 51 -12.41 -2.51 -18.85
CA ASP A 51 -11.71 -1.93 -17.70
C ASP A 51 -11.48 -2.98 -16.62
N ARG A 52 -12.49 -3.82 -16.31
CA ARG A 52 -12.33 -4.92 -15.35
C ARG A 52 -11.29 -5.95 -15.79
N LEU A 53 -11.32 -6.36 -17.06
CA LEU A 53 -10.35 -7.30 -17.61
C LEU A 53 -8.94 -6.73 -17.58
N ILE A 54 -8.76 -5.50 -18.06
CA ILE A 54 -7.47 -4.79 -18.07
C ILE A 54 -6.95 -4.69 -16.64
N HIS A 55 -7.79 -4.28 -15.70
CA HIS A 55 -7.43 -4.21 -14.28
C HIS A 55 -6.90 -5.55 -13.73
N THR A 56 -7.63 -6.67 -13.96
CA THR A 56 -7.18 -8.01 -13.54
C THR A 56 -5.94 -8.47 -14.33
N ALA A 57 -5.82 -8.12 -15.60
CA ALA A 57 -4.68 -8.50 -16.43
C ALA A 57 -3.42 -7.76 -15.98
N ASP A 58 -3.48 -6.44 -15.79
CA ASP A 58 -2.40 -5.62 -15.26
C ASP A 58 -1.99 -6.12 -13.88
N GLU A 59 -2.94 -6.47 -13.01
CA GLU A 59 -2.66 -7.08 -11.71
C GLU A 59 -1.84 -8.37 -11.81
N ARG A 60 -2.26 -9.29 -12.69
CA ARG A 60 -1.64 -10.62 -12.85
C ARG A 60 -0.34 -10.61 -13.66
N LEU A 61 -0.19 -9.66 -14.58
CA LEU A 61 0.95 -9.59 -15.51
C LEU A 61 2.03 -8.64 -15.02
N ALA A 62 1.73 -7.66 -14.16
CA ALA A 62 2.73 -6.79 -13.58
C ALA A 62 3.70 -7.57 -12.67
N LEU A 63 4.99 -7.34 -12.87
CA LEU A 63 6.01 -7.58 -11.86
C LEU A 63 6.00 -6.37 -10.89
N PRO A 64 6.25 -6.58 -9.59
CA PRO A 64 6.50 -7.85 -8.90
C PRO A 64 5.21 -8.69 -8.77
N LYS A 65 5.34 -10.02 -8.87
CA LYS A 65 4.20 -10.94 -8.78
C LYS A 65 3.49 -10.78 -7.43
N VAL A 66 2.17 -10.64 -7.45
CA VAL A 66 1.33 -10.67 -6.24
C VAL A 66 1.64 -11.93 -5.43
N GLY A 67 1.86 -11.79 -4.12
CA GLY A 67 2.25 -12.88 -3.23
C GLY A 67 3.76 -13.13 -3.11
N SER A 68 4.62 -12.41 -3.83
CA SER A 68 6.06 -12.40 -3.55
C SER A 68 6.32 -11.67 -2.22
N ASN A 69 6.58 -12.44 -1.17
CA ASN A 69 6.94 -11.92 0.16
C ASN A 69 8.46 -11.87 0.38
N SER A 70 9.25 -12.10 -0.67
CA SER A 70 10.71 -12.04 -0.58
C SER A 70 11.19 -10.60 -0.70
N PHE A 71 11.98 -10.16 0.27
CA PHE A 71 12.66 -8.87 0.27
C PHE A 71 14.03 -9.01 0.95
N PRO A 72 15.00 -8.13 0.65
CA PRO A 72 16.31 -8.13 1.30
C PRO A 72 16.14 -8.03 2.82
N LYS A 73 16.78 -8.94 3.55
CA LYS A 73 16.81 -8.92 5.02
C LYS A 73 18.20 -9.24 5.53
N PRO A 74 18.57 -8.78 6.73
CA PRO A 74 19.83 -9.16 7.36
C PRO A 74 20.00 -10.69 7.43
N HIS A 75 21.21 -11.20 7.20
CA HIS A 75 21.49 -12.64 7.24
C HIS A 75 21.14 -13.30 8.58
N ASN A 76 21.25 -12.56 9.67
CA ASN A 76 20.94 -13.02 11.03
C ASN A 76 19.51 -12.66 11.48
N ALA A 77 18.62 -12.26 10.57
CA ALA A 77 17.23 -11.98 10.90
C ALA A 77 16.50 -13.29 11.26
N ASP A 78 16.00 -13.36 12.50
CA ASP A 78 15.19 -14.48 12.99
C ASP A 78 13.69 -14.33 12.67
N TRP A 79 13.28 -13.13 12.28
CA TRP A 79 11.93 -12.83 11.83
C TRP A 79 11.94 -11.72 10.78
N SER A 80 11.00 -11.81 9.84
CA SER A 80 10.80 -10.82 8.78
C SER A 80 9.34 -10.82 8.35
N TRP A 81 8.79 -9.64 8.11
CA TRP A 81 7.39 -9.48 7.75
C TRP A 81 7.16 -8.22 6.89
N ARG A 82 6.21 -8.33 5.96
CA ARG A 82 5.66 -7.22 5.18
C ARG A 82 4.16 -7.21 5.46
N PRO A 83 3.53 -6.06 5.79
CA PRO A 83 2.10 -6.02 6.05
C PRO A 83 1.26 -6.33 4.79
N GLU A 84 0.03 -6.79 4.96
CA GLU A 84 -0.88 -7.24 3.90
C GLU A 84 -1.14 -6.18 2.84
N LEU A 85 -1.19 -4.91 3.24
CA LEU A 85 -1.44 -3.77 2.38
C LEU A 85 -0.42 -3.70 1.24
N TRP A 86 0.81 -4.16 1.47
CA TRP A 86 1.88 -4.19 0.47
C TRP A 86 2.05 -5.56 -0.20
N ARG A 87 1.33 -6.61 0.22
CA ARG A 87 1.47 -7.99 -0.28
C ARG A 87 0.41 -8.40 -1.31
N GLY A 88 -0.80 -7.86 -1.23
CA GLY A 88 -1.93 -8.28 -2.06
C GLY A 88 -3.04 -7.24 -2.16
N SER A 89 -3.93 -7.40 -3.14
CA SER A 89 -5.09 -6.51 -3.30
C SER A 89 -6.00 -6.57 -2.09
N LEU A 90 -6.38 -5.42 -1.55
CA LEU A 90 -7.41 -5.32 -0.52
C LEU A 90 -8.81 -5.41 -1.15
N PRO A 91 -9.81 -5.98 -0.44
CA PRO A 91 -11.20 -5.97 -0.88
C PRO A 91 -11.75 -4.55 -1.10
N THR A 92 -11.33 -3.63 -0.22
CA THR A 92 -11.62 -2.19 -0.31
C THR A 92 -10.30 -1.45 -0.48
N PRO A 93 -9.94 -1.02 -1.70
CA PRO A 93 -8.62 -0.48 -1.99
C PRO A 93 -8.45 0.99 -1.60
N GLY A 94 -9.43 1.61 -0.92
CA GLY A 94 -9.27 2.98 -0.46
C GLY A 94 -10.49 3.55 0.25
N LEU A 95 -10.26 4.67 0.90
CA LEU A 95 -11.20 5.41 1.72
C LEU A 95 -11.11 6.90 1.37
N SER A 96 -12.24 7.59 1.38
CA SER A 96 -12.35 9.04 1.20
C SER A 96 -12.95 9.67 2.44
N SER A 97 -12.57 10.91 2.76
CA SER A 97 -13.01 11.60 3.98
C SER A 97 -12.76 10.74 5.22
N VAL A 98 -11.54 10.19 5.27
CA VAL A 98 -11.13 9.14 6.23
C VAL A 98 -11.33 9.65 7.64
N GLN A 99 -12.18 9.00 8.44
CA GLN A 99 -12.35 9.37 9.84
C GLN A 99 -11.19 8.84 10.68
N THR A 100 -10.93 9.46 11.83
CA THR A 100 -9.93 8.93 12.77
C THR A 100 -10.31 7.51 13.20
N LYS A 101 -9.32 6.64 13.37
CA LYS A 101 -9.47 5.19 13.62
C LYS A 101 -10.03 4.37 12.46
N SER A 102 -10.07 4.93 11.24
CA SER A 102 -10.44 4.14 10.07
C SER A 102 -9.35 3.12 9.72
N MET A 103 -9.76 1.90 9.41
CA MET A 103 -8.86 0.83 9.01
C MET A 103 -8.85 0.65 7.49
N LEU A 104 -7.66 0.41 6.92
CA LEU A 104 -7.49 0.02 5.53
C LEU A 104 -6.85 -1.38 5.49
N GLY A 105 -7.68 -2.39 5.26
CA GLY A 105 -7.33 -3.77 5.58
C GLY A 105 -7.49 -4.04 7.09
N ASP A 106 -6.82 -5.09 7.56
CA ASP A 106 -6.88 -5.63 8.91
C ASP A 106 -5.66 -5.21 9.77
N GLU A 107 -4.56 -4.77 9.14
CA GLU A 107 -3.28 -4.52 9.82
C GLU A 107 -2.92 -3.02 9.92
N VAL A 108 -3.69 -2.12 9.29
CA VAL A 108 -3.36 -0.69 9.17
C VAL A 108 -4.52 0.20 9.58
N THR A 109 -4.26 1.12 10.52
CA THR A 109 -5.26 2.07 11.04
C THR A 109 -4.74 3.51 10.94
N LEU A 110 -5.56 4.42 10.41
CA LEU A 110 -5.25 5.84 10.37
C LEU A 110 -5.77 6.56 11.61
N PHE A 111 -4.93 7.38 12.22
CA PHE A 111 -5.31 8.27 13.31
C PHE A 111 -5.02 9.71 12.93
N HIS A 112 -5.97 10.59 13.19
CA HIS A 112 -5.79 12.03 13.13
C HIS A 112 -6.72 12.76 14.11
N ASP A 113 -6.49 14.05 14.31
CA ASP A 113 -7.28 14.93 15.18
C ASP A 113 -8.02 16.04 14.41
N CYS A 114 -8.02 16.00 13.07
CA CYS A 114 -8.80 16.92 12.23
C CYS A 114 -10.30 16.95 12.57
N GLU A 115 -10.89 18.14 12.55
CA GLU A 115 -12.35 18.33 12.64
C GLU A 115 -13.01 17.97 11.31
N PHE A 116 -12.41 18.42 10.20
CA PHE A 116 -12.85 18.09 8.84
C PHE A 116 -11.77 17.27 8.13
N SER A 117 -12.05 15.98 7.92
CA SER A 117 -11.14 15.12 7.19
C SER A 117 -11.26 15.31 5.68
N GLU A 118 -10.29 16.04 5.11
CA GLU A 118 -10.02 16.05 3.67
C GLU A 118 -8.82 15.15 3.34
N LEU A 119 -8.85 13.95 3.92
CA LEU A 119 -7.85 12.91 3.73
C LEU A 119 -8.41 11.81 2.85
N THR A 120 -7.56 11.25 1.97
CA THR A 120 -7.86 10.00 1.29
C THR A 120 -6.72 9.01 1.46
N LEU A 121 -7.08 7.74 1.63
CA LEU A 121 -6.14 6.63 1.67
C LEU A 121 -6.46 5.70 0.52
N ARG A 122 -5.44 5.28 -0.23
CA ARG A 122 -5.65 4.39 -1.37
C ARG A 122 -4.48 3.44 -1.55
N GLN A 123 -4.79 2.15 -1.65
CA GLN A 123 -3.87 1.15 -2.14
C GLN A 123 -3.66 1.35 -3.65
N LEU A 124 -2.40 1.40 -4.07
CA LEU A 124 -1.98 1.50 -5.45
C LEU A 124 -1.25 0.22 -5.85
N ARG A 125 -1.40 -0.20 -7.11
CA ARG A 125 -0.49 -1.20 -7.69
C ARG A 125 0.84 -0.52 -8.01
N ASN A 126 1.93 -1.08 -7.49
CA ASN A 126 3.27 -0.73 -7.94
C ASN A 126 3.52 -1.35 -9.31
N LEU A 127 4.09 -0.56 -10.21
CA LEU A 127 4.30 -0.91 -11.61
C LEU A 127 5.77 -0.77 -12.03
N ARG A 128 6.66 -0.30 -11.15
CA ARG A 128 8.08 -0.18 -11.48
C ARG A 128 8.76 -1.54 -11.30
N GLU A 129 9.74 -1.82 -12.13
CA GLU A 129 10.51 -3.07 -12.04
C GLU A 129 11.37 -3.14 -10.77
N GLU A 130 11.77 -1.98 -10.21
CA GLU A 130 12.53 -1.87 -8.96
C GLU A 130 11.68 -2.14 -7.71
N ASP A 131 10.35 -1.99 -7.81
CA ASP A 131 9.46 -2.22 -6.67
C ASP A 131 9.40 -3.73 -6.36
N LEU A 132 9.72 -4.10 -5.12
CA LEU A 132 9.57 -5.49 -4.64
C LEU A 132 8.18 -5.77 -4.06
N ALA A 133 7.53 -4.74 -3.53
CA ALA A 133 6.15 -4.84 -3.06
C ALA A 133 5.18 -4.67 -4.23
N PRO A 134 4.20 -5.57 -4.40
CA PRO A 134 3.21 -5.43 -5.44
C PRO A 134 2.29 -4.22 -5.27
N TYR A 135 2.08 -3.74 -4.05
CA TYR A 135 1.20 -2.60 -3.78
C TYR A 135 1.90 -1.59 -2.90
N GLY A 136 1.48 -0.33 -2.99
CA GLY A 136 1.86 0.76 -2.09
C GLY A 136 0.63 1.45 -1.51
N LEU A 137 0.85 2.28 -0.49
CA LEU A 137 -0.18 3.14 0.11
C LEU A 137 0.00 4.58 -0.34
N ARG A 138 -1.03 5.17 -0.92
CA ARG A 138 -1.13 6.62 -1.12
C ARG A 138 -1.98 7.25 -0.03
N LEU A 139 -1.46 8.32 0.53
CA LEU A 139 -2.13 9.24 1.42
C LEU A 139 -2.17 10.61 0.74
N ASP A 140 -3.37 11.07 0.39
CA ASP A 140 -3.58 12.43 -0.13
C ASP A 140 -4.18 13.28 0.99
N VAL A 141 -3.52 14.39 1.31
CA VAL A 141 -3.92 15.35 2.35
C VAL A 141 -4.15 16.69 1.68
N PHE A 142 -5.41 17.12 1.60
CA PHE A 142 -5.75 18.43 1.04
C PHE A 142 -5.66 19.49 2.13
N LYS A 143 -6.71 19.62 2.95
CA LYS A 143 -6.70 20.44 4.15
C LYS A 143 -6.41 19.59 5.37
N PHE A 144 -5.58 20.12 6.26
CA PHE A 144 -5.25 19.52 7.54
C PHE A 144 -5.33 20.62 8.60
N ASP A 145 -6.35 20.53 9.45
CA ASP A 145 -6.59 21.44 10.59
C ASP A 145 -6.24 20.80 11.94
N GLY A 146 -5.70 19.58 11.90
CA GLY A 146 -5.20 18.86 13.05
C GLY A 146 -3.74 19.17 13.40
N SER A 147 -3.27 18.60 14.50
CA SER A 147 -1.87 18.62 14.91
C SER A 147 -1.16 17.30 14.66
N PHE A 148 -1.91 16.23 14.38
CA PHE A 148 -1.37 14.87 14.37
C PHE A 148 -1.99 14.02 13.27
N LEU A 149 -1.14 13.41 12.44
CA LEU A 149 -1.53 12.37 11.49
C LEU A 149 -0.59 11.19 11.64
N SER A 150 -1.15 10.01 11.86
CA SER A 150 -0.37 8.79 12.00
C SER A 150 -1.02 7.59 11.31
N LEU A 151 -0.18 6.80 10.66
CA LEU A 151 -0.52 5.48 10.18
C LEU A 151 0.03 4.43 11.15
N VAL A 152 -0.87 3.71 11.80
CA VAL A 152 -0.55 2.66 12.76
C VAL A 152 -0.52 1.31 12.07
N VAL A 153 0.59 0.59 12.24
CA VAL A 153 0.81 -0.76 11.71
C VAL A 153 1.03 -1.72 12.86
N ASP A 154 0.09 -2.64 13.07
CA ASP A 154 0.18 -3.64 14.13
C ASP A 154 1.18 -4.74 13.77
N LEU A 155 2.18 -5.00 14.63
CA LEU A 155 3.09 -6.11 14.39
C LEU A 155 2.39 -7.44 14.72
N PRO A 156 2.52 -8.47 13.88
CA PRO A 156 1.88 -9.75 14.14
C PRO A 156 2.56 -10.45 15.32
N ASP A 157 1.82 -11.36 15.96
CA ASP A 157 2.29 -12.20 17.07
C ASP A 157 3.68 -12.81 16.85
N ALA A 158 4.00 -13.20 15.61
CA ALA A 158 5.28 -13.79 15.26
C ALA A 158 6.49 -12.84 15.45
N GLY A 159 6.29 -11.52 15.31
CA GLY A 159 7.33 -10.52 15.57
C GLY A 159 7.44 -10.14 17.05
N VAL A 160 6.34 -10.30 17.80
CA VAL A 160 6.22 -9.88 19.20
C VAL A 160 6.59 -11.00 20.18
N LYS A 161 6.17 -12.24 19.90
CA LYS A 161 6.45 -13.38 20.78
C LYS A 161 7.96 -13.63 20.87
N GLY A 162 8.44 -13.72 22.11
CA GLY A 162 9.85 -13.90 22.40
C GLY A 162 10.73 -12.67 22.15
N LEU A 163 10.14 -11.48 22.01
CA LEU A 163 10.89 -10.23 21.93
C LEU A 163 11.71 -10.04 23.22
N LYS A 164 12.96 -9.60 23.04
CA LYS A 164 13.97 -9.42 24.09
C LYS A 164 14.69 -8.11 23.88
N ARG A 165 15.25 -7.54 24.94
CA ARG A 165 16.10 -6.35 24.90
C ARG A 165 17.35 -6.56 24.06
N SER A 166 17.79 -7.81 23.90
CA SER A 166 18.90 -8.15 23.00
C SER A 166 18.55 -8.10 21.51
N HIS A 167 17.32 -7.77 21.12
CA HIS A 167 16.94 -7.68 19.71
C HIS A 167 17.05 -6.25 19.16
N LEU A 168 17.34 -6.17 17.88
CA LEU A 168 17.14 -4.99 17.04
C LEU A 168 15.91 -5.24 16.16
N LEU A 169 14.98 -4.30 16.17
CA LEU A 169 13.90 -4.26 15.20
C LEU A 169 14.26 -3.25 14.12
N ARG A 170 14.23 -3.69 12.87
CA ARG A 170 14.50 -2.86 11.70
C ARG A 170 13.21 -2.64 10.93
N MET A 171 13.00 -1.40 10.50
CA MET A 171 11.98 -1.04 9.52
C MET A 171 12.67 -0.46 8.29
N ASP A 172 12.35 -1.00 7.12
CA ASP A 172 12.77 -0.48 5.82
C ASP A 172 11.51 0.04 5.10
N ALA A 173 11.61 1.23 4.49
CA ALA A 173 10.51 1.87 3.79
C ALA A 173 10.98 2.41 2.43
N ILE A 174 10.05 2.52 1.48
CA ILE A 174 10.24 3.29 0.25
C ILE A 174 9.15 4.36 0.22
N VAL A 175 9.54 5.63 0.24
CA VAL A 175 8.62 6.75 0.40
C VAL A 175 8.81 7.74 -0.74
N GLU A 176 7.71 8.16 -1.35
CA GLU A 176 7.66 9.29 -2.28
C GLU A 176 6.74 10.35 -1.70
N MET A 177 7.09 11.62 -1.91
CA MET A 177 6.26 12.75 -1.48
C MET A 177 6.31 13.88 -2.48
N GLU A 178 5.20 14.60 -2.64
CA GLU A 178 5.16 15.79 -3.51
C GLU A 178 5.90 16.96 -2.91
N LYS A 179 5.80 17.14 -1.59
CA LYS A 179 6.54 18.15 -0.83
C LYS A 179 7.31 17.49 0.30
N PRO A 180 8.54 17.92 0.58
CA PRO A 180 9.30 17.43 1.74
C PRO A 180 8.52 17.62 3.04
N LEU A 181 8.49 16.58 3.86
CA LEU A 181 7.91 16.61 5.21
C LEU A 181 8.65 15.63 6.11
N GLU A 182 8.64 15.85 7.41
CA GLU A 182 9.31 14.98 8.38
C GLU A 182 8.42 13.80 8.77
N ILE A 183 8.95 12.58 8.68
CA ILE A 183 8.23 11.37 9.07
C ILE A 183 8.97 10.72 10.24
N PHE A 184 8.22 10.40 11.29
CA PHE A 184 8.74 9.72 12.47
C PHE A 184 8.10 8.34 12.60
N ALA A 185 8.92 7.31 12.82
CA ALA A 185 8.45 6.00 13.24
C ALA A 185 8.59 5.86 14.75
N ARG A 186 7.46 5.61 15.42
CA ARG A 186 7.43 5.29 16.86
C ARG A 186 7.08 3.82 17.03
N LEU A 187 8.03 3.04 17.53
CA LEU A 187 7.80 1.69 18.00
C LEU A 187 7.18 1.75 19.39
N ASN A 188 6.01 1.14 19.53
CA ASN A 188 5.32 0.96 20.80
C ASN A 188 5.34 -0.53 21.17
N ILE A 189 5.79 -0.88 22.38
CA ILE A 189 5.75 -2.24 22.89
C ILE A 189 4.99 -2.26 24.21
N ARG A 190 3.81 -2.88 24.22
CA ARG A 190 3.03 -3.06 25.43
C ARG A 190 3.55 -4.25 26.22
N HIS A 191 3.85 -4.02 27.50
CA HIS A 191 4.26 -5.06 28.43
C HIS A 191 3.51 -4.96 29.78
N GLY A 192 2.45 -5.74 29.93
CA GLY A 192 1.53 -5.59 31.07
C GLY A 192 0.78 -4.25 31.04
N PRO A 193 0.79 -3.47 32.14
CA PRO A 193 0.11 -2.17 32.19
C PRO A 193 0.91 -1.05 31.49
N ASN A 194 2.18 -1.28 31.16
CA ASN A 194 3.08 -0.26 30.64
C ASN A 194 3.27 -0.40 29.13
N THR A 195 3.65 0.69 28.47
CA THR A 195 4.06 0.69 27.06
C THR A 195 5.41 1.39 26.94
N GLU A 196 6.39 0.69 26.39
CA GLU A 196 7.66 1.28 26.00
C GLU A 196 7.50 1.96 24.63
N GLN A 197 8.06 3.16 24.47
CA GLN A 197 8.00 3.91 23.22
C GLN A 197 9.40 4.33 22.78
N ILE A 198 9.75 4.03 21.54
CA ILE A 198 11.03 4.42 20.94
C ILE A 198 10.74 5.14 19.61
N VAL A 199 11.17 6.39 19.49
CA VAL A 199 10.95 7.22 18.30
C VAL A 199 12.22 7.32 17.47
N ARG A 200 12.09 7.23 16.15
CA ARG A 200 13.14 7.45 15.16
C ARG A 200 12.58 8.29 14.01
N GLU A 201 13.33 9.31 13.60
CA GLU A 201 13.06 10.02 12.36
C GLU A 201 13.48 9.15 11.17
N LEU A 202 12.71 9.18 10.08
CA LEU A 202 13.09 8.49 8.85
C LEU A 202 14.15 9.31 8.11
N PRO A 203 15.28 8.72 7.68
CA PRO A 203 16.30 9.43 6.91
C PRO A 203 15.85 9.56 5.44
N LEU A 204 14.92 10.47 5.17
CA LEU A 204 14.26 10.64 3.86
C LEU A 204 15.19 11.14 2.74
N SER A 205 16.41 11.57 3.07
CA SER A 205 17.45 11.97 2.12
C SER A 205 18.32 10.80 1.62
N GLU A 206 18.19 9.62 2.22
CA GLU A 206 18.95 8.42 1.86
C GLU A 206 18.22 7.60 0.78
N GLU A 207 18.99 6.92 -0.08
CA GLU A 207 18.44 6.01 -1.10
C GLU A 207 17.67 4.84 -0.47
N ASN A 208 18.11 4.37 0.70
CA ASN A 208 17.49 3.28 1.44
C ASN A 208 16.99 3.79 2.79
N ILE A 209 15.71 4.15 2.87
CA ILE A 209 15.11 4.64 4.10
C ILE A 209 14.99 3.49 5.10
N ARG A 210 15.87 3.48 6.09
CA ARG A 210 15.95 2.45 7.12
C ARG A 210 16.06 3.06 8.50
N VAL A 211 15.30 2.51 9.44
CA VAL A 211 15.46 2.81 10.87
C VAL A 211 15.63 1.53 11.67
N GLU A 212 16.47 1.58 12.70
CA GLU A 212 16.65 0.50 13.67
C GLU A 212 16.27 0.98 15.08
N PHE A 213 15.46 0.15 15.74
CA PHE A 213 15.08 0.30 17.14
C PHE A 213 15.92 -0.67 17.98
N ASP A 214 16.88 -0.13 18.73
CA ASP A 214 17.66 -0.91 19.69
C ASP A 214 16.88 -1.05 21.00
N LEU A 215 16.51 -2.29 21.33
CA LEU A 215 15.74 -2.60 22.53
C LEU A 215 16.61 -2.72 23.78
N ALA A 216 17.93 -2.66 23.67
CA ALA A 216 18.85 -2.87 24.80
C ALA A 216 18.58 -1.88 25.94
N TYR A 217 18.27 -0.64 25.59
CA TYR A 217 18.03 0.45 26.54
C TYR A 217 16.56 0.62 26.93
N SER A 218 15.67 -0.24 26.43
CA SER A 218 14.26 -0.21 26.82
C SER A 218 14.05 -0.69 28.27
N ASN A 219 13.02 -0.16 28.92
CA ASN A 219 12.55 -0.63 30.23
C ASN A 219 11.50 -1.76 30.10
N MET A 220 11.48 -2.43 28.95
CA MET A 220 10.51 -3.48 28.63
C MET A 220 10.68 -4.71 29.52
N ASN A 221 9.57 -5.21 30.06
CA ASN A 221 9.53 -6.51 30.72
C ASN A 221 9.35 -7.63 29.68
N GLU A 222 10.44 -8.29 29.31
CA GLU A 222 10.48 -9.35 28.28
C GLU A 222 9.46 -10.49 28.52
N LYS A 223 9.18 -10.82 29.79
CA LYS A 223 8.24 -11.91 30.14
C LYS A 223 6.78 -11.51 29.99
N ARG A 224 6.50 -10.22 29.82
CA ARG A 224 5.14 -9.65 29.80
C ARG A 224 4.83 -8.91 28.50
N VAL A 225 5.61 -9.09 27.44
CA VAL A 225 5.32 -8.49 26.14
C VAL A 225 4.04 -9.07 25.58
N GLU A 226 3.07 -8.20 25.30
CA GLU A 226 1.73 -8.60 24.85
C GLU A 226 1.50 -8.27 23.37
N ARG A 227 1.83 -7.06 22.96
CA ARG A 227 1.66 -6.56 21.58
C ARG A 227 2.68 -5.47 21.27
N ALA A 228 2.97 -5.27 20.00
CA ALA A 228 3.75 -4.13 19.54
C ALA A 228 3.19 -3.59 18.23
N TRP A 229 3.37 -2.30 17.98
CA TRP A 229 2.91 -1.63 16.77
C TRP A 229 3.82 -0.46 16.45
N ILE A 230 3.80 -0.01 15.20
CA ILE A 230 4.55 1.14 14.71
C ILE A 230 3.58 2.24 14.35
N ASP A 231 3.79 3.43 14.90
CA ASP A 231 3.13 4.64 14.44
C ASP A 231 4.05 5.35 13.43
N LEU A 232 3.63 5.50 12.19
CA LEU A 232 4.27 6.39 11.22
C LEU A 232 3.58 7.76 11.29
N ILE A 233 4.25 8.72 11.90
CA ILE A 233 3.73 10.07 12.19
C ILE A 233 4.22 11.02 11.09
N PHE A 234 3.31 11.78 10.50
CA PHE A 234 3.58 12.74 9.43
C PHE A 234 3.44 14.16 9.99
N GLU A 235 4.54 14.90 10.07
CA GLU A 235 4.56 16.31 10.51
C GLU A 235 4.18 17.25 9.37
N GLY A 236 3.27 18.19 9.63
CA GLY A 236 2.80 19.18 8.65
C GLY A 236 2.32 18.61 7.30
N PRO A 237 1.43 17.61 7.25
CA PRO A 237 1.12 16.87 6.02
C PRO A 237 0.24 17.64 5.01
N GLN A 238 -0.12 18.89 5.29
CA GLN A 238 -1.10 19.66 4.54
C GLN A 238 -0.73 19.86 3.06
N MET A 239 -1.73 19.78 2.17
CA MET A 239 -1.58 19.99 0.72
C MET A 239 -0.43 19.17 0.15
N ASN A 240 -0.39 17.88 0.50
CA ASN A 240 0.67 16.96 0.15
C ASN A 240 0.12 15.58 -0.21
N GLN A 241 0.87 14.87 -1.03
CA GLN A 241 0.64 13.47 -1.35
C GLN A 241 1.87 12.70 -0.90
N VAL A 242 1.66 11.66 -0.11
CA VAL A 242 2.70 10.72 0.33
C VAL A 242 2.37 9.33 -0.17
N ILE A 243 3.35 8.65 -0.77
CA ILE A 243 3.22 7.27 -1.23
C ILE A 243 4.26 6.41 -0.51
N LEU A 244 3.78 5.50 0.35
CA LEU A 244 4.59 4.43 0.91
C LEU A 244 4.58 3.24 -0.06
N ARG A 245 5.58 3.16 -0.93
CA ARG A 245 5.72 2.13 -1.97
C ARG A 245 5.96 0.74 -1.37
N ASP A 246 6.75 0.66 -0.30
CA ASP A 246 7.02 -0.57 0.44
C ASP A 246 7.22 -0.24 1.93
N LEU A 247 6.88 -1.19 2.79
CA LEU A 247 7.12 -1.14 4.22
C LEU A 247 7.40 -2.56 4.72
N THR A 248 8.59 -2.79 5.22
CA THR A 248 9.01 -4.11 5.70
C THR A 248 9.68 -4.03 7.07
N PHE A 249 9.57 -5.13 7.80
CA PHE A 249 10.10 -5.26 9.14
C PHE A 249 10.97 -6.50 9.25
N SER A 250 12.03 -6.41 10.05
CA SER A 250 12.79 -7.57 10.46
C SER A 250 13.25 -7.45 11.91
N ARG A 251 13.44 -8.60 12.55
CA ARG A 251 14.00 -8.71 13.90
C ARG A 251 15.24 -9.56 13.82
N ARG A 252 16.28 -9.14 14.54
CA ARG A 252 17.52 -9.89 14.68
C ARG A 252 18.10 -9.75 16.08
N PRO A 253 18.86 -10.73 16.57
CA PRO A 253 19.69 -10.53 17.74
C PRO A 253 20.74 -9.43 17.45
N ARG A 254 20.93 -8.55 18.42
CA ARG A 254 22.04 -7.60 18.47
C ARG A 254 23.35 -8.39 18.51
N ALA A 255 24.36 -7.93 17.78
CA ALA A 255 25.69 -8.50 17.91
C ALA A 255 26.21 -8.27 19.34
N HIS A 256 26.74 -9.31 19.98
CA HIS A 256 27.48 -9.16 21.22
C HIS A 256 28.80 -8.44 20.88
N LEU A 257 29.01 -7.26 21.48
CA LEU A 257 30.33 -6.63 21.58
C LEU A 257 31.10 -7.29 22.71
#